data_AF-A0A962DAT1-F1
#
_entry.id   AF-A0A962DAT1-F1
#
_cell.length_a   1.000
_cell.length_b   1.000
_cell.length_c   1.000
_cell.angle_alpha   90.00
_cell.angle_beta   90.00
_cell.angle_gamma   90.00
#
_symmetry.space_group_name_H-M   'P 1'
#
loop_
_entity.id
_entity.type
_entity.pdbx_description
1 polymer ?
#
loop_
_entity_poly.entity_id
_entity_poly.type
_entity_poly.pdbx_seq_one_letter_code
_entity_poly.pdbx_strand_id
1 'polypeptide(L)'
;DEVHMLSTSAFNALLKTLEEPPEHVKFIFATTEIRKVPVTVLSRCQRFDLRRVEFTTLCEHYKSICEKENIRTEDAAIEMIARAADGSVRDGLSLLDQAIALSGETLTASIIQEMLGLTDRMLTLDLLENILTAKLPEALSIMDDIYKKGGSPLILMQDLLELTHLLTKFRAVPDVGKTTKTLSGQMLERVKSLSGRLSMPALGKAWQILLKGITEVQEAPNPQAAAEMVLIRLSYTANLPDPADLIRKLENSEPEQTIKKDHDARPTTERELALSVEPEIQKKNDIPAAHEQRLTSLLDIVRLLEKNREALIAGEIYQYAHLVKIEQNTEGENPVSHLELRLKQEASNKLAQNLGKVLNEITGQRWLITLSSKSGNPTLAQQRESEIRKEIEAALKHPVVAEIMETFPDAEIIRIEKSENEQDNTPPGHEDQKTRKNTG
;
A
#
# COMPACT_ATOMS: atom_id res chain seq x y z
N ASP A 1 8.79 34.22 -14.76
CA ASP A 1 8.30 32.85 -14.72
C ASP A 1 8.86 32.16 -13.48
N GLU A 2 8.21 31.09 -13.01
CA GLU A 2 8.57 30.30 -11.82
C GLU A 2 9.01 31.14 -10.61
N VAL A 3 8.18 32.12 -10.23
CA VAL A 3 8.54 33.10 -9.18
C VAL A 3 8.86 32.44 -7.84
N HIS A 4 8.35 31.24 -7.58
CA HIS A 4 8.66 30.46 -6.38
C HIS A 4 10.14 30.07 -6.25
N MET A 5 10.91 30.13 -7.34
CA MET A 5 12.35 29.88 -7.37
C MET A 5 13.19 31.10 -6.99
N LEU A 6 12.57 32.29 -6.83
CA LEU A 6 13.29 33.48 -6.40
C LEU A 6 13.83 33.32 -4.97
N SER A 7 15.04 33.86 -4.75
CA SER A 7 15.62 33.90 -3.42
C SER A 7 14.84 34.83 -2.50
N THR A 8 14.94 34.58 -1.19
CA THR A 8 14.28 35.41 -0.17
C THR A 8 14.72 36.88 -0.24
N SER A 9 16.00 37.14 -0.56
CA SER A 9 16.52 38.50 -0.73
C SER A 9 15.91 39.19 -1.95
N ALA A 10 15.72 38.48 -3.06
CA ALA A 10 15.06 39.02 -4.26
C ALA A 10 13.59 39.36 -3.98
N PHE A 11 12.87 38.50 -3.24
CA PHE A 11 11.50 38.81 -2.81
C PHE A 11 11.42 40.07 -1.96
N ASN A 12 12.30 40.21 -0.96
CA ASN A 12 12.32 41.40 -0.10
C ASN A 12 12.62 42.70 -0.88
N ALA A 13 13.48 42.63 -1.89
CA ALA A 13 13.75 43.77 -2.76
C ALA A 13 12.53 44.17 -3.61
N LEU A 14 11.72 43.20 -4.03
CA LEU A 14 10.51 43.43 -4.84
C LEU A 14 9.33 43.96 -4.03
N LEU A 15 9.27 43.74 -2.71
CA LEU A 15 8.10 44.11 -1.90
C LEU A 15 7.76 45.60 -1.96
N LYS A 16 8.75 46.49 -1.83
CA LYS A 16 8.52 47.94 -1.91
C LYS A 16 7.97 48.36 -3.28
N THR A 17 8.53 47.79 -4.35
CA THR A 17 8.10 48.08 -5.72
C THR A 17 6.75 47.45 -6.06
N LEU A 18 6.35 46.38 -5.37
CA LEU A 18 5.02 45.78 -5.50
C LEU A 18 3.95 46.55 -4.73
N GLU A 19 4.31 47.22 -3.63
CA GLU A 19 3.41 48.11 -2.88
C GLU A 19 3.11 49.40 -3.64
N GLU A 20 4.15 50.01 -4.20
CA GLU A 20 4.06 51.27 -4.94
C GLU A 20 4.70 51.13 -6.33
N PRO A 21 4.07 50.38 -7.25
CA PRO A 21 4.62 50.20 -8.58
C PRO A 21 4.55 51.51 -9.38
N PRO A 22 5.62 51.87 -10.12
CA PRO A 22 5.55 52.98 -11.06
C PRO A 22 4.43 52.75 -12.08
N GLU A 23 3.75 53.82 -12.52
CA GLU A 23 2.56 53.71 -13.39
C GLU A 23 2.83 52.95 -14.70
N HIS A 24 4.05 53.04 -15.22
CA HIS A 24 4.48 52.42 -16.47
C HIS A 24 4.92 50.95 -16.31
N VAL A 25 4.98 50.41 -15.09
CA VAL A 25 5.43 49.03 -14.82
C VAL A 25 4.24 48.15 -14.46
N LYS A 26 4.19 46.96 -15.05
CA LYS A 26 3.24 45.89 -14.67
C LYS A 26 4.02 44.64 -14.33
N PHE A 27 3.69 44.03 -13.19
CA PHE A 27 4.26 42.76 -12.77
C PHE A 27 3.33 41.61 -13.15
N ILE A 28 3.87 40.63 -13.87
CA ILE A 28 3.18 39.38 -14.20
C ILE A 28 4.04 38.24 -13.67
N PHE A 29 3.53 37.55 -12.65
CA PHE A 29 4.19 36.39 -12.07
C PHE A 29 3.47 35.11 -12.49
N ALA A 30 4.27 34.08 -12.78
CA ALA A 30 3.80 32.72 -13.03
C ALA A 30 4.51 31.78 -12.05
N THR A 31 3.80 30.75 -11.58
CA THR A 31 4.31 29.73 -10.68
C THR A 31 3.51 28.45 -10.80
N THR A 32 4.19 27.31 -10.74
CA THR A 32 3.56 25.99 -10.56
C THR A 32 3.34 25.64 -9.08
N GLU A 33 4.02 26.31 -8.15
CA GLU A 33 4.01 26.01 -6.71
C GLU A 33 3.58 27.23 -5.85
N ILE A 34 2.28 27.51 -5.81
CA ILE A 34 1.74 28.70 -5.11
C ILE A 34 2.10 28.76 -3.61
N ARG A 35 2.22 27.61 -2.95
CA ARG A 35 2.50 27.52 -1.50
C ARG A 35 3.92 27.95 -1.13
N LYS A 36 4.84 27.94 -2.09
CA LYS A 36 6.23 28.40 -1.90
C LYS A 36 6.37 29.92 -2.04
N VAL A 37 5.34 30.60 -2.57
CA VAL A 37 5.34 32.05 -2.73
C VAL A 37 4.94 32.71 -1.41
N PRO A 38 5.70 33.70 -0.89
CA PRO A 38 5.37 34.39 0.34
C PRO A 38 3.99 35.06 0.31
N VAL A 39 3.25 34.97 1.42
CA VAL A 39 1.91 35.59 1.57
C VAL A 39 1.95 37.11 1.36
N THR A 40 3.09 37.75 1.66
CA THR A 40 3.32 39.18 1.41
C THR A 40 3.27 39.53 -0.08
N VAL A 41 3.71 38.66 -0.98
CA VAL A 41 3.59 38.86 -2.43
C VAL A 41 2.18 38.53 -2.88
N LEU A 42 1.61 37.42 -2.40
CA LEU A 42 0.25 36.98 -2.77
C LEU A 42 -0.82 38.02 -2.44
N SER A 43 -0.70 38.71 -1.30
CA SER A 43 -1.63 39.76 -0.89
C SER A 43 -1.57 41.04 -1.74
N ARG A 44 -0.51 41.23 -2.53
CA ARG A 44 -0.27 42.41 -3.39
C ARG A 44 -0.46 42.11 -4.87
N CYS A 45 -0.89 40.91 -5.22
CA CYS A 45 -1.11 40.50 -6.61
C CYS A 45 -2.54 40.01 -6.82
N GLN A 46 -3.12 40.35 -7.98
CA GLN A 46 -4.34 39.71 -8.44
C GLN A 46 -4.01 38.27 -8.88
N ARG A 47 -4.65 37.30 -8.24
CA ARG A 47 -4.46 35.89 -8.56
C ARG A 47 -5.40 35.45 -9.68
N PHE A 48 -4.84 34.75 -10.66
CA PHE A 48 -5.58 34.03 -11.70
C PHE A 48 -5.11 32.58 -11.70
N ASP A 49 -6.02 31.65 -11.41
CA ASP A 49 -5.74 30.22 -11.45
C ASP A 49 -6.07 29.67 -12.83
N LEU A 50 -5.05 29.29 -13.58
CA LEU A 50 -5.21 28.62 -14.86
C LEU A 50 -5.45 27.13 -14.61
N ARG A 51 -6.61 26.63 -15.02
CA ARG A 51 -6.94 25.21 -14.93
C ARG A 51 -6.42 24.46 -16.15
N ARG A 52 -6.28 23.14 -15.99
CA ARG A 52 -6.06 22.23 -17.13
C ARG A 52 -7.18 22.41 -18.17
N VAL A 53 -6.80 22.32 -19.44
CA VAL A 53 -7.75 22.47 -20.54
C VAL A 53 -8.56 21.18 -20.69
N GLU A 54 -9.86 21.33 -20.95
CA GLU A 54 -10.77 20.22 -21.16
C GLU A 54 -10.38 19.38 -22.38
N PHE A 55 -10.61 18.06 -22.28
CA PHE A 55 -10.22 17.09 -23.32
C PHE A 55 -10.80 17.44 -24.70
N THR A 56 -12.09 17.76 -24.77
CA THR A 56 -12.77 18.08 -26.04
C THR A 56 -12.18 19.34 -26.68
N THR A 57 -11.87 20.36 -25.87
CA THR A 57 -11.26 21.61 -26.32
C THR A 57 -9.86 21.37 -26.87
N LEU A 58 -9.06 20.49 -26.25
CA LEU A 58 -7.76 20.09 -26.78
C LEU A 58 -7.89 19.37 -28.14
N CYS A 59 -8.81 18.42 -28.26
CA CYS A 59 -9.04 17.72 -29.53
C CYS A 59 -9.41 18.68 -30.66
N GLU A 60 -10.35 19.61 -30.42
CA GLU A 60 -10.72 20.64 -31.39
C GLU A 60 -9.54 21.55 -31.75
N HIS A 61 -8.73 21.93 -30.75
CA HIS A 61 -7.56 22.76 -30.94
C HIS A 61 -6.52 22.08 -31.86
N TYR A 62 -6.18 20.82 -31.59
CA TYR A 62 -5.22 20.07 -32.41
C TYR A 62 -5.74 19.83 -33.83
N LYS A 63 -7.03 19.48 -33.99
CA LYS A 63 -7.67 19.38 -35.31
C LYS A 63 -7.52 20.67 -36.11
N SER A 64 -7.83 21.81 -35.49
CA SER A 64 -7.70 23.12 -36.16
C SER A 64 -6.27 23.45 -36.57
N ILE A 65 -5.27 23.03 -35.80
CA ILE A 65 -3.85 23.22 -36.14
C ILE A 65 -3.48 22.34 -37.33
N CYS A 66 -3.81 21.04 -37.29
CA CYS A 66 -3.51 20.13 -38.40
C CYS A 66 -4.18 20.55 -39.71
N GLU A 67 -5.42 21.08 -39.66
CA GLU A 67 -6.09 21.65 -40.83
C GLU A 67 -5.32 22.83 -41.43
N LYS A 68 -4.80 23.74 -40.58
CA LYS A 68 -4.01 24.90 -41.03
C LYS A 68 -2.66 24.50 -41.62
N GLU A 69 -2.04 23.46 -41.08
CA GLU A 69 -0.76 22.91 -41.56
C GLU A 69 -0.94 21.92 -42.73
N ASN A 70 -2.17 21.71 -43.22
CA ASN A 70 -2.52 20.76 -44.29
C ASN A 70 -2.14 19.29 -44.00
N ILE A 71 -2.23 18.88 -42.74
CA ILE A 71 -1.90 17.52 -42.29
C ILE A 71 -3.21 16.73 -42.17
N ARG A 72 -3.29 15.58 -42.84
CA ARG A 72 -4.44 14.67 -42.70
C ARG A 72 -4.33 13.94 -41.36
N THR A 73 -5.42 13.88 -40.60
CA THR A 73 -5.42 13.25 -39.28
C THR A 73 -6.62 12.32 -39.10
N GLU A 74 -6.41 11.23 -38.38
CA GLU A 74 -7.50 10.40 -37.86
C GLU A 74 -7.98 10.93 -36.50
N ASP A 75 -9.29 10.91 -36.26
CA ASP A 75 -9.87 11.36 -35.00
C ASP A 75 -9.30 10.61 -33.79
N ALA A 76 -9.05 9.30 -33.94
CA ALA A 76 -8.47 8.47 -32.90
C ALA A 76 -7.03 8.91 -32.54
N ALA A 77 -6.23 9.36 -33.51
CA ALA A 77 -4.87 9.84 -33.27
C ALA A 77 -4.87 11.13 -32.42
N ILE A 78 -5.76 12.07 -32.74
CA ILE A 78 -5.91 13.33 -31.99
C ILE A 78 -6.37 13.04 -30.56
N GLU A 79 -7.33 12.15 -30.37
CA GLU A 79 -7.79 11.77 -29.04
C GLU A 79 -6.66 11.17 -28.18
N MET A 80 -5.78 10.38 -28.79
CA MET A 80 -4.64 9.78 -28.09
C MET A 80 -3.65 10.84 -27.62
N ILE A 81 -3.30 11.81 -28.48
CA ILE A 81 -2.44 12.94 -28.11
C ILE A 81 -3.08 13.77 -26.99
N ALA A 82 -4.37 14.08 -27.10
CA ALA A 82 -5.08 14.86 -26.09
C ALA A 82 -5.15 14.17 -24.72
N ARG A 83 -5.25 12.84 -24.68
CA ARG A 83 -5.12 12.07 -23.42
C ARG A 83 -3.71 12.14 -22.86
N ALA A 84 -2.68 11.92 -23.69
CA ALA A 84 -1.29 11.96 -23.26
C ALA A 84 -0.84 13.35 -22.78
N ALA A 85 -1.44 14.42 -23.32
CA ALA A 85 -1.19 15.79 -22.92
C ALA A 85 -1.74 16.15 -21.52
N ASP A 86 -2.69 15.37 -20.99
CA ASP A 86 -3.29 15.57 -19.65
C ASP A 86 -3.76 17.02 -19.40
N GLY A 87 -4.33 17.70 -20.40
CA GLY A 87 -4.77 19.10 -20.22
C GLY A 87 -3.68 20.18 -20.36
N SER A 88 -2.43 19.79 -20.66
CA SER A 88 -1.32 20.69 -21.00
C SER A 88 -1.27 20.93 -22.51
N VAL A 89 -1.60 22.16 -22.94
CA VAL A 89 -1.54 22.53 -24.37
C VAL A 89 -0.11 22.42 -24.90
N ARG A 90 0.88 22.88 -24.13
CA ARG A 90 2.28 22.88 -24.56
C ARG A 90 2.79 21.46 -24.79
N ASP A 91 2.56 20.57 -23.83
CA ASP A 91 3.09 19.21 -23.92
C ASP A 91 2.37 18.42 -25.02
N GLY A 92 1.07 18.65 -25.21
CA GLY A 92 0.34 18.06 -26.33
C GLY A 92 0.76 18.59 -27.71
N LEU A 93 1.13 19.86 -27.83
CA LEU A 93 1.73 20.38 -29.06
C LEU A 93 3.10 19.75 -29.33
N SER A 94 3.95 19.58 -28.31
CA SER A 94 5.22 18.87 -28.46
C SER A 94 5.01 17.43 -28.94
N LEU A 95 4.01 16.73 -28.41
CA LEU A 95 3.65 15.38 -28.85
C LEU A 95 3.10 15.37 -30.29
N LEU A 96 2.28 16.36 -30.64
CA LEU A 96 1.75 16.50 -32.00
C LEU A 96 2.87 16.77 -33.00
N ASP A 97 3.80 17.67 -32.71
CA ASP A 97 4.97 17.95 -33.56
C ASP A 97 5.85 16.71 -33.75
N GLN A 98 6.10 15.97 -32.67
CA GLN A 98 6.86 14.72 -32.74
C GLN A 98 6.14 13.68 -33.61
N ALA A 99 4.83 13.56 -33.46
CA ALA A 99 4.01 12.66 -34.25
C ALA A 99 3.98 13.04 -35.73
N ILE A 100 3.89 14.35 -36.02
CA ILE A 100 3.96 14.88 -37.38
C ILE A 100 5.32 14.55 -38.00
N ALA A 101 6.43 14.71 -37.27
CA ALA A 101 7.77 14.40 -37.76
C ALA A 101 7.98 12.89 -38.07
N LEU A 102 7.26 12.01 -37.38
CA LEU A 102 7.26 10.56 -37.64
C LEU A 102 6.28 10.17 -38.75
N SER A 103 5.21 10.94 -38.92
CA SER A 103 4.22 10.72 -39.98
C SER A 103 4.69 11.37 -41.30
N GLY A 104 4.34 10.75 -42.42
CA GLY A 104 4.54 11.39 -43.73
C GLY A 104 3.49 12.46 -43.98
N GLU A 105 2.38 12.05 -44.61
CA GLU A 105 1.28 12.96 -44.98
C GLU A 105 0.03 12.78 -44.11
N THR A 106 -0.08 11.67 -43.38
CA THR A 106 -1.27 11.32 -42.61
C THR A 106 -0.90 10.82 -41.23
N LEU A 107 -1.45 11.48 -40.21
CA LEU A 107 -1.32 11.09 -38.82
C LEU A 107 -2.36 10.02 -38.48
N THR A 108 -1.89 8.78 -38.35
CA THR A 108 -2.73 7.62 -38.03
C THR A 108 -2.60 7.23 -36.56
N ALA A 109 -3.62 6.56 -36.01
CA ALA A 109 -3.59 6.09 -34.63
C ALA A 109 -2.42 5.13 -34.35
N SER A 110 -2.02 4.31 -35.34
CA SER A 110 -0.90 3.36 -35.22
C SER A 110 0.42 4.07 -34.94
N ILE A 111 0.70 5.19 -35.62
CA ILE A 111 1.93 5.97 -35.42
C ILE A 111 1.97 6.55 -34.00
N ILE A 112 0.83 7.05 -33.51
CA ILE A 112 0.73 7.58 -32.14
C ILE A 112 0.92 6.47 -31.10
N GLN A 113 0.36 5.27 -31.35
CA GLN A 113 0.52 4.11 -30.48
C GLN A 113 2.00 3.73 -30.35
N GLU A 114 2.69 3.59 -31.47
CA GLU A 114 4.12 3.29 -31.50
C GLU A 114 4.96 4.38 -30.84
N MET A 115 4.70 5.66 -31.16
CA MET A 115 5.42 6.80 -30.60
C MET A 115 5.29 6.88 -29.07
N LEU A 116 4.08 6.69 -28.54
CA LEU A 116 3.81 6.75 -27.11
C LEU A 116 4.12 5.43 -26.39
N GLY A 117 4.51 4.38 -27.11
CA GLY A 117 4.67 3.03 -26.57
C GLY A 117 3.37 2.48 -25.96
N LEU A 118 2.23 2.95 -26.44
CA LEU A 118 0.91 2.52 -25.97
C LEU A 118 0.63 1.14 -26.52
N THR A 119 0.25 0.24 -25.63
CA THR A 119 -0.12 -1.12 -26.01
C THR A 119 -1.54 -1.12 -26.56
N ASP A 120 -1.83 -1.99 -27.54
CA ASP A 120 -3.20 -2.22 -27.99
C ASP A 120 -4.08 -2.55 -26.78
N ARG A 121 -5.11 -1.72 -26.54
CA ARG A 121 -6.03 -1.87 -25.40
C ARG A 121 -6.72 -3.23 -25.37
N MET A 122 -6.94 -3.86 -26.51
CA MET A 122 -7.47 -5.24 -26.56
C MET A 122 -6.43 -6.25 -26.05
N LEU A 123 -5.16 -6.08 -26.45
CA LEU A 123 -4.07 -6.93 -25.98
C LEU A 123 -3.82 -6.75 -24.47
N THR A 124 -3.91 -5.53 -23.95
CA THR A 124 -3.82 -5.28 -22.51
C THR A 124 -4.99 -5.87 -21.74
N LEU A 125 -6.20 -5.87 -22.33
CA LEU A 125 -7.35 -6.56 -21.75
C LEU A 125 -7.17 -8.08 -21.78
N ASP A 126 -6.64 -8.64 -22.87
CA ASP A 126 -6.31 -10.07 -22.97
C ASP A 126 -5.26 -10.48 -21.93
N LEU A 127 -4.25 -9.65 -21.73
CA LEU A 127 -3.25 -9.82 -20.67
C LEU A 127 -3.93 -9.84 -19.29
N LEU A 128 -4.77 -8.84 -18.99
CA LEU A 128 -5.48 -8.75 -17.71
C LEU A 128 -6.40 -9.94 -17.48
N GLU A 129 -7.13 -10.39 -18.51
CA GLU A 129 -7.98 -11.58 -18.43
C GLU A 129 -7.14 -12.83 -18.14
N ASN A 130 -6.02 -13.04 -18.83
CA ASN A 130 -5.15 -14.18 -18.59
C ASN A 130 -4.56 -14.16 -17.17
N ILE A 131 -4.14 -13.00 -16.67
CA ILE A 131 -3.65 -12.85 -15.29
C ILE A 131 -4.75 -13.21 -14.29
N LEU A 132 -5.94 -12.65 -14.43
CA LEU A 132 -7.05 -12.83 -13.48
C LEU A 132 -7.70 -14.21 -13.57
N THR A 133 -7.48 -14.94 -14.67
CA THR A 133 -7.92 -16.33 -14.85
C THR A 133 -6.79 -17.35 -14.63
N ALA A 134 -5.67 -16.91 -14.03
CA ALA A 134 -4.51 -17.73 -13.66
C ALA A 134 -3.80 -18.45 -14.82
N LYS A 135 -3.87 -17.87 -16.03
CA LYS A 135 -3.13 -18.29 -17.22
C LYS A 135 -1.81 -17.53 -17.32
N LEU A 136 -0.92 -17.82 -16.37
CA LEU A 136 0.36 -17.13 -16.23
C LEU A 136 1.29 -17.29 -17.45
N PRO A 137 1.46 -18.49 -18.05
CA PRO A 137 2.32 -18.65 -19.23
C PRO A 137 1.87 -17.77 -20.40
N GLU A 138 0.58 -17.71 -20.67
CA GLU A 138 -0.01 -16.89 -21.72
C GLU A 138 0.15 -15.39 -21.41
N ALA A 139 -0.03 -14.98 -20.15
CA ALA A 139 0.19 -13.61 -19.72
C ALA A 139 1.64 -13.16 -19.89
N LEU A 140 2.61 -13.97 -19.48
CA LEU A 140 4.04 -13.65 -19.63
C LEU A 140 4.45 -13.62 -21.11
N SER A 141 3.90 -14.50 -21.95
CA SER A 141 4.13 -14.46 -23.40
C SER A 141 3.62 -13.16 -24.03
N ILE A 142 2.41 -12.71 -23.65
CA ILE A 142 1.86 -11.43 -24.14
C ILE A 142 2.74 -10.26 -23.69
N MET A 143 3.21 -10.27 -22.45
CA MET A 143 4.11 -9.22 -21.94
C MET A 143 5.44 -9.18 -22.69
N ASP A 144 6.05 -10.33 -22.97
CA ASP A 144 7.28 -10.44 -23.76
C ASP A 144 7.08 -9.92 -25.20
N ASP A 145 5.93 -10.25 -25.82
CA ASP A 145 5.58 -9.73 -27.14
C ASP A 145 5.39 -8.20 -27.14
N ILE A 146 4.78 -7.64 -26.10
CA ILE A 146 4.64 -6.18 -25.91
C ILE A 146 6.02 -5.54 -25.79
N TYR A 147 6.91 -6.12 -24.98
CA TYR A 147 8.25 -5.60 -24.76
C TYR A 147 9.11 -5.65 -26.03
N LYS A 148 9.05 -6.76 -26.79
CA LYS A 148 9.74 -6.90 -28.10
C LYS A 148 9.29 -5.88 -29.13
N LYS A 149 8.04 -5.41 -29.04
CA LYS A 149 7.48 -4.35 -29.89
C LYS A 149 7.83 -2.93 -29.38
N GLY A 150 8.66 -2.82 -28.34
CA GLY A 150 9.06 -1.53 -27.76
C GLY A 150 8.07 -0.96 -26.74
N GLY A 151 7.10 -1.75 -26.29
CA GLY A 151 6.17 -1.33 -25.25
C GLY A 151 6.86 -1.07 -23.92
N SER A 152 6.50 0.03 -23.25
CA SER A 152 7.06 0.38 -21.94
C SER A 152 6.40 -0.43 -20.82
N PRO A 153 7.16 -1.15 -19.98
CA PRO A 153 6.60 -1.91 -18.86
C PRO A 153 5.83 -1.03 -17.87
N LEU A 154 6.29 0.21 -17.66
CA LEU A 154 5.63 1.16 -16.77
C LEU A 154 4.26 1.59 -17.30
N ILE A 155 4.18 1.88 -18.61
CA ILE A 155 2.91 2.24 -19.27
C ILE A 155 1.96 1.04 -19.22
N LEU A 156 2.45 -0.17 -19.48
CA LEU A 156 1.64 -1.38 -19.37
C LEU A 156 1.04 -1.57 -17.97
N MET A 157 1.80 -1.33 -16.90
CA MET A 157 1.27 -1.38 -15.53
C MET A 157 0.18 -0.33 -15.29
N GLN A 158 0.35 0.89 -15.81
CA GLN A 158 -0.64 1.97 -15.71
C GLN A 158 -1.93 1.62 -16.48
N ASP A 159 -1.81 1.05 -17.67
CA ASP A 159 -2.95 0.61 -18.48
C ASP A 159 -3.71 -0.54 -17.78
N LEU A 160 -3.00 -1.52 -17.22
CA LEU A 160 -3.60 -2.59 -16.42
C LEU A 160 -4.33 -2.04 -15.18
N LEU A 161 -3.77 -1.02 -14.54
CA LEU A 161 -4.41 -0.33 -13.42
C LEU A 161 -5.71 0.35 -13.88
N GLU A 162 -5.67 1.14 -14.97
CA GLU A 162 -6.85 1.82 -15.51
C GLU A 162 -7.96 0.82 -15.89
N LEU A 163 -7.60 -0.28 -16.56
CA LEU A 163 -8.54 -1.36 -16.88
C LEU A 163 -9.12 -2.03 -15.63
N THR A 164 -8.32 -2.23 -14.59
CA THR A 164 -8.80 -2.77 -13.31
C THR A 164 -9.82 -1.84 -12.65
N HIS A 165 -9.60 -0.52 -12.69
CA HIS A 165 -10.59 0.46 -12.25
C HIS A 165 -11.86 0.43 -13.09
N LEU A 166 -11.73 0.32 -14.41
CA LEU A 166 -12.87 0.19 -15.30
C LEU A 166 -13.71 -1.06 -14.96
N LEU A 167 -13.08 -2.23 -14.84
CA LEU A 167 -13.75 -3.47 -14.45
C LEU A 167 -14.44 -3.34 -13.08
N THR A 168 -13.80 -2.68 -12.12
CA THR A 168 -14.36 -2.41 -10.79
C THR A 168 -15.60 -1.54 -10.87
N LYS A 169 -15.58 -0.47 -11.67
CA LYS A 169 -16.76 0.38 -11.89
C LYS A 169 -17.92 -0.38 -12.51
N PHE A 170 -17.65 -1.20 -13.52
CA PHE A 170 -18.67 -2.04 -14.16
C PHE A 170 -19.23 -3.09 -13.20
N ARG A 171 -18.39 -3.67 -12.34
CA ARG A 171 -18.82 -4.65 -11.34
C ARG A 171 -19.66 -4.05 -10.22
N ALA A 172 -19.33 -2.84 -9.79
CA ALA A 172 -19.98 -2.13 -8.70
C ALA A 172 -21.29 -1.44 -9.13
N VAL A 173 -21.37 -0.95 -10.36
CA VAL A 173 -22.52 -0.18 -10.85
C VAL A 173 -22.99 -0.74 -12.22
N PRO A 174 -24.07 -1.53 -12.25
CA PRO A 174 -24.55 -2.24 -13.45
C PRO A 174 -24.90 -1.35 -14.65
N ASP A 175 -25.23 -0.07 -14.44
CA ASP A 175 -25.66 0.87 -15.49
C ASP A 175 -24.54 1.80 -16.01
N VAL A 176 -23.28 1.68 -15.54
CA VAL A 176 -22.15 2.53 -15.97
C VAL A 176 -21.89 2.45 -17.49
N GLY A 177 -22.24 1.34 -18.12
CA GLY A 177 -22.11 1.16 -19.57
C GLY A 177 -22.89 2.20 -20.39
N LYS A 178 -23.96 2.80 -19.84
CA LYS A 178 -24.75 3.83 -20.54
C LYS A 178 -24.10 5.21 -20.50
N THR A 179 -23.26 5.47 -19.51
CA THR A 179 -22.60 6.78 -19.31
C THR A 179 -21.20 6.82 -19.92
N THR A 180 -20.61 5.66 -20.18
CA THR A 180 -19.23 5.54 -20.69
C THR A 180 -19.24 5.58 -22.22
N LYS A 181 -19.33 6.78 -22.81
CA LYS A 181 -19.35 7.01 -24.28
C LYS A 181 -18.00 6.74 -24.99
N THR A 182 -16.96 6.34 -24.25
CA THR A 182 -15.57 6.37 -24.71
C THR A 182 -15.02 5.00 -25.14
N LEU A 183 -15.81 3.92 -25.03
CA LEU A 183 -15.37 2.57 -25.42
C LEU A 183 -16.02 2.10 -26.73
N SER A 184 -15.24 1.40 -27.57
CA SER A 184 -15.76 0.71 -28.74
C SER A 184 -16.72 -0.42 -28.33
N GLY A 185 -17.69 -0.75 -29.19
CA GLY A 185 -18.74 -1.75 -28.88
C GLY A 185 -18.17 -3.11 -28.47
N GLN A 186 -17.15 -3.59 -29.18
CA GLN A 186 -16.49 -4.88 -28.89
C GLN A 186 -15.75 -4.85 -27.53
N MET A 187 -15.05 -3.77 -27.21
CA MET A 187 -14.35 -3.63 -25.92
C MET A 187 -15.35 -3.56 -24.77
N LEU A 188 -16.45 -2.83 -24.96
CA LEU A 188 -17.51 -2.70 -23.96
C LEU A 188 -18.13 -4.05 -23.60
N GLU A 189 -18.44 -4.88 -24.59
CA GLU A 189 -18.96 -6.24 -24.36
C GLU A 189 -17.98 -7.11 -23.59
N ARG A 190 -16.70 -7.05 -23.95
CA ARG A 190 -15.64 -7.83 -23.32
C ARG A 190 -15.40 -7.42 -21.87
N VAL A 191 -15.30 -6.12 -21.60
CA VAL A 191 -15.19 -5.56 -20.24
C VAL A 191 -16.41 -5.95 -19.39
N LYS A 192 -17.62 -5.87 -19.95
CA LYS A 192 -18.85 -6.26 -19.24
C LYS A 192 -18.83 -7.75 -18.89
N SER A 193 -18.50 -8.62 -19.85
CA SER A 193 -18.38 -10.06 -19.66
C SER A 193 -17.35 -10.42 -18.59
N LEU A 194 -16.14 -9.83 -18.69
CA LEU A 194 -15.05 -10.09 -17.75
C LEU A 194 -15.40 -9.59 -16.34
N SER A 195 -15.97 -8.38 -16.22
CA SER A 195 -16.37 -7.84 -14.91
C SER A 195 -17.36 -8.76 -14.18
N GLY A 196 -18.31 -9.38 -14.89
CA GLY A 196 -19.30 -10.29 -14.31
C GLY A 196 -18.70 -11.59 -13.73
N ARG A 197 -17.54 -12.02 -14.24
CA ARG A 197 -16.82 -13.23 -13.80
C ARG A 197 -15.91 -12.97 -12.59
N LEU A 198 -15.65 -11.70 -12.26
CA LEU A 198 -14.71 -11.30 -11.22
C LEU A 198 -15.43 -10.89 -9.93
N SER A 199 -14.79 -11.17 -8.80
CA SER A 199 -15.27 -10.77 -7.48
C SER A 199 -14.73 -9.39 -7.09
N MET A 200 -15.49 -8.64 -6.28
CA MET A 200 -15.04 -7.34 -5.74
C MET A 200 -13.73 -7.46 -4.94
N PRO A 201 -13.54 -8.47 -4.07
CA PRO A 201 -12.26 -8.67 -3.38
C PRO A 201 -11.09 -8.93 -4.32
N ALA A 202 -11.27 -9.70 -5.40
CA ALA A 202 -10.23 -9.95 -6.38
C ALA A 202 -9.79 -8.67 -7.10
N LEU A 203 -10.75 -7.86 -7.53
CA LEU A 203 -10.49 -6.56 -8.18
C LEU A 203 -9.79 -5.57 -7.23
N GLY A 204 -10.21 -5.53 -5.96
CA GLY A 204 -9.57 -4.69 -4.94
C GLY A 204 -8.12 -5.09 -4.66
N LYS A 205 -7.82 -6.39 -4.56
CA LYS A 205 -6.45 -6.92 -4.43
C LYS A 205 -5.61 -6.60 -5.67
N ALA A 206 -6.16 -6.82 -6.87
CA ALA A 206 -5.47 -6.51 -8.13
C ALA A 206 -5.10 -5.03 -8.23
N TRP A 207 -6.03 -4.15 -7.86
CA TRP A 207 -5.80 -2.70 -7.81
C TRP A 207 -4.63 -2.33 -6.88
N GLN A 208 -4.60 -2.88 -5.66
CA GLN A 208 -3.53 -2.61 -4.70
C GLN A 208 -2.16 -3.11 -5.19
N ILE A 209 -2.11 -4.31 -5.76
CA ILE A 209 -0.87 -4.89 -6.28
C ILE A 209 -0.34 -4.07 -7.46
N LEU A 210 -1.22 -3.64 -8.38
CA LEU A 210 -0.84 -2.80 -9.51
C LEU A 210 -0.37 -1.42 -9.05
N LEU A 211 -1.09 -0.79 -8.10
CA LEU A 211 -0.73 0.53 -7.59
C LEU A 211 0.67 0.54 -6.97
N LYS A 212 1.00 -0.47 -6.15
CA LYS A 212 2.35 -0.64 -5.60
C LYS A 212 3.36 -1.05 -6.68
N GLY A 213 2.94 -1.92 -7.60
CA GLY A 213 3.75 -2.42 -8.69
C GLY A 213 4.26 -1.33 -9.63
N ILE A 214 3.47 -0.27 -9.88
CA ILE A 214 3.91 0.88 -10.68
C ILE A 214 5.14 1.54 -10.05
N THR A 215 5.11 1.78 -8.73
CA THR A 215 6.27 2.36 -8.01
C THR A 215 7.48 1.41 -8.06
N GLU A 216 7.27 0.12 -7.84
CA GLU A 216 8.34 -0.88 -7.92
C GLU A 216 8.98 -0.94 -9.31
N VAL A 217 8.20 -0.87 -10.38
CA VAL A 217 8.70 -0.85 -11.77
C VAL A 217 9.45 0.45 -12.08
N GLN A 218 9.00 1.57 -11.54
CA GLN A 218 9.64 2.87 -11.73
C GLN A 218 11.01 2.97 -11.03
N GLU A 219 11.16 2.33 -9.87
CA GLU A 219 12.40 2.36 -9.08
C GLU A 219 13.37 1.22 -9.43
N ALA A 220 12.90 0.17 -10.10
CA ALA A 220 13.69 -1.02 -10.36
C ALA A 220 14.84 -0.78 -11.37
N PRO A 221 16.00 -1.45 -11.17
CA PRO A 221 17.11 -1.40 -12.12
C PRO A 221 16.77 -2.07 -13.46
N ASN A 222 15.87 -3.06 -13.45
CA ASN A 222 15.30 -3.68 -14.64
C ASN A 222 13.76 -3.59 -14.58
N PRO A 223 13.16 -2.60 -15.24
CA PRO A 223 11.71 -2.40 -15.24
C PRO A 223 10.92 -3.59 -15.79
N GLN A 224 11.46 -4.31 -16.77
CA GLN A 224 10.82 -5.49 -17.37
C GLN A 224 10.69 -6.63 -16.33
N ALA A 225 11.80 -6.99 -15.68
CA ALA A 225 11.79 -8.05 -14.66
C ALA A 225 10.91 -7.67 -13.45
N ALA A 226 10.89 -6.40 -13.06
CA ALA A 226 10.01 -5.92 -12.00
C ALA A 226 8.53 -6.06 -12.39
N ALA A 227 8.17 -5.69 -13.62
CA ALA A 227 6.82 -5.82 -14.12
C ALA A 227 6.38 -7.30 -14.22
N GLU A 228 7.25 -8.22 -14.65
CA GLU A 228 6.98 -9.66 -14.63
C GLU A 228 6.68 -10.16 -13.21
N MET A 229 7.40 -9.67 -12.20
CA MET A 229 7.10 -9.97 -10.79
C MET A 229 5.74 -9.45 -10.33
N VAL A 230 5.35 -8.26 -10.79
CA VAL A 230 3.99 -7.74 -10.53
C VAL A 230 2.94 -8.68 -11.13
N LEU A 231 3.11 -9.10 -12.39
CA LEU A 231 2.17 -10.00 -13.06
C LEU A 231 2.06 -11.37 -12.37
N ILE A 232 3.20 -11.93 -11.94
CA ILE A 232 3.24 -13.21 -11.22
C ILE A 232 2.49 -13.10 -9.88
N ARG A 233 2.71 -12.03 -9.11
CA ARG A 233 1.96 -11.79 -7.86
C ARG A 233 0.47 -11.63 -8.11
N LEU A 234 0.07 -10.92 -9.16
CA LEU A 234 -1.34 -10.75 -9.52
C LEU A 234 -2.01 -12.10 -9.83
N SER A 235 -1.36 -12.91 -10.68
CA SER A 235 -1.88 -14.22 -11.09
C SER A 235 -2.04 -15.16 -9.88
N TYR A 236 -1.05 -15.20 -8.98
CA TYR A 236 -1.13 -16.00 -7.77
C TYR A 236 -2.24 -15.51 -6.82
N THR A 237 -2.38 -14.19 -6.67
CA THR A 237 -3.39 -13.56 -5.79
C THR A 237 -4.82 -13.73 -6.29
N ALA A 238 -5.01 -13.86 -7.60
CA ALA A 238 -6.32 -14.13 -8.21
C ALA A 238 -6.90 -15.49 -7.78
N ASN A 239 -6.04 -16.49 -7.52
CA ASN A 239 -6.44 -17.83 -7.08
C ASN A 239 -6.51 -18.02 -5.56
N LEU A 240 -6.04 -17.04 -4.78
CA LEU A 240 -6.12 -17.11 -3.32
C LEU A 240 -7.58 -16.94 -2.87
N PRO A 241 -8.17 -17.95 -2.18
CA PRO A 241 -9.53 -17.84 -1.65
C PRO A 241 -9.64 -16.64 -0.70
N ASP A 242 -10.85 -16.12 -0.53
CA ASP A 242 -11.08 -15.10 0.49
C ASP A 242 -10.71 -15.69 1.87
N PRO A 243 -10.03 -14.94 2.76
CA PRO A 243 -9.86 -15.34 4.16
C PRO A 243 -11.16 -15.89 4.78
N ALA A 244 -12.31 -15.31 4.46
CA ALA A 244 -13.61 -15.79 4.92
C ALA A 244 -13.96 -17.20 4.38
N ASP A 245 -13.57 -17.51 3.13
CA ASP A 245 -13.75 -18.83 2.53
C ASP A 245 -12.74 -19.85 3.08
N LEU A 246 -11.53 -19.42 3.44
CA LEU A 246 -10.54 -20.27 4.13
C LEU A 246 -11.04 -20.65 5.53
N ILE A 247 -11.58 -19.68 6.29
CA ILE A 247 -12.16 -19.93 7.61
C ILE A 247 -13.34 -20.90 7.49
N ARG A 248 -14.25 -20.70 6.52
CA ARG A 248 -15.35 -21.65 6.26
C ARG A 248 -14.87 -23.03 5.86
N LYS A 249 -13.77 -23.14 5.10
CA LYS A 249 -13.19 -24.43 4.72
C LYS A 249 -12.51 -25.12 5.90
N LEU A 250 -11.87 -24.36 6.79
CA LEU A 250 -11.27 -24.85 8.04
C LEU A 250 -12.34 -25.29 9.04
N GLU A 251 -13.46 -24.56 9.14
CA GLU A 251 -14.62 -24.93 9.98
C GLU A 251 -15.38 -26.15 9.43
N ASN A 252 -15.36 -26.39 8.12
CA ASN A 252 -16.03 -27.53 7.47
C ASN A 252 -15.09 -28.74 7.21
N SER A 253 -13.80 -28.63 7.51
CA SER A 253 -12.84 -29.73 7.42
C SER A 253 -12.65 -30.38 8.78
N GLU A 254 -13.58 -31.25 9.17
CA GLU A 254 -13.29 -32.28 10.19
C GLU A 254 -12.41 -33.40 9.57
N PRO A 255 -11.53 -34.05 10.34
CA PRO A 255 -10.51 -34.94 9.81
C PRO A 255 -11.10 -36.27 9.31
N GLU A 256 -11.01 -36.53 8.01
CA GLU A 256 -11.20 -37.86 7.44
C GLU A 256 -10.06 -38.81 7.90
N GLN A 257 -10.35 -39.63 8.91
CA GLN A 257 -9.70 -40.94 9.06
C GLN A 257 -10.72 -42.05 8.78
N THR A 258 -10.56 -42.67 7.62
CA THR A 258 -11.22 -43.92 7.24
C THR A 258 -10.73 -45.10 8.09
N ILE A 259 -11.57 -45.61 8.97
CA ILE A 259 -11.62 -47.03 9.34
C ILE A 259 -13.07 -47.49 9.20
N LYS A 260 -13.35 -48.32 8.20
CA LYS A 260 -14.64 -49.01 8.02
C LYS A 260 -14.60 -50.34 8.79
N LYS A 261 -15.51 -50.53 9.76
CA LYS A 261 -16.63 -51.51 9.68
C LYS A 261 -17.48 -51.57 10.97
N ASP A 262 -18.78 -51.41 10.74
CA ASP A 262 -19.94 -52.09 11.35
C ASP A 262 -20.18 -52.03 12.88
N HIS A 263 -21.16 -51.23 13.31
CA HIS A 263 -22.51 -51.77 13.56
C HIS A 263 -23.59 -50.66 13.71
N ASP A 264 -24.70 -50.95 13.03
CA ASP A 264 -26.11 -50.55 13.21
C ASP A 264 -26.54 -49.70 14.43
N ALA A 265 -27.42 -48.74 14.08
CA ALA A 265 -28.71 -48.43 14.73
C ALA A 265 -28.90 -46.95 15.08
N ARG A 266 -29.85 -46.35 14.36
CA ARG A 266 -30.60 -45.11 14.68
C ARG A 266 -32.09 -45.52 14.76
N PRO A 267 -33.05 -44.69 15.23
CA PRO A 267 -32.95 -43.26 15.56
C PRO A 267 -33.77 -42.78 16.80
N THR A 268 -33.64 -41.46 17.06
CA THR A 268 -34.65 -40.52 17.62
C THR A 268 -35.20 -40.70 19.04
N THR A 269 -35.03 -39.67 19.87
CA THR A 269 -36.14 -38.99 20.59
C THR A 269 -35.70 -37.57 20.98
N GLU A 270 -36.52 -36.60 20.59
CA GLU A 270 -36.46 -35.17 20.92
C GLU A 270 -37.08 -34.87 22.31
N ARG A 271 -36.55 -33.85 22.99
CA ARG A 271 -37.28 -32.90 23.88
C ARG A 271 -36.29 -31.82 24.37
N GLU A 272 -36.27 -30.62 23.78
CA GLU A 272 -37.10 -29.44 24.04
C GLU A 272 -36.98 -28.80 25.44
N LEU A 273 -36.46 -27.57 25.47
CA LEU A 273 -36.78 -26.40 26.33
C LEU A 273 -35.79 -25.27 25.93
N ALA A 274 -36.07 -24.39 24.95
CA ALA A 274 -37.01 -23.26 24.91
C ALA A 274 -36.61 -22.05 25.79
N LEU A 275 -36.24 -20.93 25.12
CA LEU A 275 -36.46 -19.48 25.38
C LEU A 275 -35.35 -18.70 24.62
N SER A 276 -35.56 -18.24 23.38
CA SER A 276 -36.25 -16.99 22.97
C SER A 276 -35.68 -15.73 23.63
N VAL A 277 -34.98 -14.87 22.86
CA VAL A 277 -35.35 -13.47 22.50
C VAL A 277 -34.46 -12.99 21.33
N GLU A 278 -35.08 -12.33 20.35
CA GLU A 278 -34.53 -11.66 19.16
C GLU A 278 -33.59 -10.47 19.47
N PRO A 279 -32.77 -10.03 18.50
CA PRO A 279 -31.89 -8.88 18.67
C PRO A 279 -32.59 -7.57 18.30
N GLU A 280 -32.70 -6.65 19.26
CA GLU A 280 -33.08 -5.27 19.00
C GLU A 280 -31.84 -4.38 18.83
N ILE A 281 -31.77 -3.72 17.67
CA ILE A 281 -30.85 -2.64 17.37
C ILE A 281 -31.27 -1.41 18.19
N GLN A 282 -30.41 -0.91 19.08
CA GLN A 282 -30.47 0.49 19.51
C GLN A 282 -29.09 1.14 19.64
N LYS A 283 -29.00 2.32 19.02
CA LYS A 283 -27.93 3.30 19.10
C LYS A 283 -27.62 3.68 20.56
N LYS A 284 -26.34 3.85 20.89
CA LYS A 284 -25.91 4.90 21.83
C LYS A 284 -24.46 5.28 21.63
N ASN A 285 -24.28 6.58 21.34
CA ASN A 285 -23.06 7.30 21.69
C ASN A 285 -22.81 7.13 23.18
N ASP A 286 -21.60 6.73 23.56
CA ASP A 286 -20.91 7.26 24.73
C ASP A 286 -19.42 6.92 24.59
N ILE A 287 -18.60 7.96 24.69
CA ILE A 287 -17.14 7.87 24.76
C ILE A 287 -16.80 7.29 26.14
N PRO A 288 -16.09 6.14 26.27
CA PRO A 288 -15.53 5.75 27.55
C PRO A 288 -14.20 6.48 27.75
N ALA A 289 -14.12 7.19 28.87
CA ALA A 289 -12.97 7.92 29.36
C ALA A 289 -11.68 7.08 29.38
N ALA A 290 -10.56 7.73 29.08
CA ALA A 290 -9.22 7.24 29.31
C ALA A 290 -9.01 6.84 30.79
N HIS A 291 -8.42 5.66 31.03
CA HIS A 291 -7.53 5.40 32.17
C HIS A 291 -6.60 4.18 31.91
N GLU A 292 -5.31 4.42 32.13
CA GLU A 292 -4.26 3.50 32.63
C GLU A 292 -3.82 2.29 31.79
N GLN A 293 -2.93 2.51 30.80
CA GLN A 293 -1.95 1.50 30.40
C GLN A 293 -0.63 1.75 31.14
N ARG A 294 -0.21 0.83 32.02
CA ARG A 294 1.12 0.85 32.63
C ARG A 294 2.16 0.38 31.61
N LEU A 295 3.13 1.23 31.29
CA LEU A 295 4.23 0.93 30.36
C LEU A 295 5.39 0.33 31.15
N THR A 296 5.39 -1.00 31.28
CA THR A 296 6.39 -1.73 32.08
C THR A 296 7.60 -2.20 31.28
N SER A 297 7.52 -2.22 29.95
CA SER A 297 8.62 -2.67 29.08
C SER A 297 8.81 -1.80 27.84
N LEU A 298 10.02 -1.87 27.25
CA LEU A 298 10.31 -1.23 25.96
C LEU A 298 9.43 -1.81 24.82
N LEU A 299 9.03 -3.08 24.94
CA LEU A 299 8.13 -3.73 23.98
C LEU A 299 6.72 -3.14 24.03
N ASP A 300 6.24 -2.76 25.21
CA ASP A 300 4.93 -2.10 25.36
C ASP A 300 4.94 -0.71 24.70
N ILE A 301 6.07 0.01 24.80
CA ILE A 301 6.26 1.29 24.11
C ILE A 301 6.26 1.09 22.58
N VAL A 302 6.99 0.11 22.07
CA VAL A 302 7.04 -0.19 20.62
C VAL A 302 5.64 -0.54 20.10
N ARG A 303 4.89 -1.41 20.81
CA ARG A 303 3.51 -1.77 20.47
C ARG A 303 2.56 -0.55 20.51
N LEU A 304 2.74 0.33 21.48
CA LEU A 304 1.95 1.56 21.59
C LEU A 304 2.21 2.50 20.41
N LEU A 305 3.45 2.61 19.95
CA LEU A 305 3.83 3.41 18.79
C LEU A 305 3.29 2.80 17.48
N GLU A 306 3.40 1.48 17.31
CA GLU A 306 2.84 0.77 16.16
C GLU A 306 1.32 0.95 16.06
N LYS A 307 0.60 0.86 17.19
CA LYS A 307 -0.85 1.06 17.25
C LYS A 307 -1.27 2.48 16.85
N ASN A 308 -0.43 3.48 17.10
CA ASN A 308 -0.68 4.88 16.77
C ASN A 308 -0.06 5.33 15.43
N ARG A 309 0.32 4.38 14.56
CA ARG A 309 0.89 4.63 13.22
C ARG A 309 2.26 5.32 13.23
N GLU A 310 3.02 5.21 14.31
CA GLU A 310 4.39 5.77 14.46
C GLU A 310 5.46 4.70 14.19
N ALA A 311 5.37 4.03 13.03
CA ALA A 311 6.19 2.86 12.69
C ALA A 311 7.69 3.18 12.55
N LEU A 312 8.05 4.40 12.13
CA LEU A 312 9.44 4.81 11.97
C LEU A 312 10.15 4.90 13.33
N ILE A 313 9.50 5.54 14.31
CA ILE A 313 10.02 5.69 15.67
C ILE A 313 10.06 4.32 16.37
N ALA A 314 9.03 3.49 16.17
CA ALA A 314 8.96 2.13 16.69
C ALA A 314 10.14 1.27 16.18
N GLY A 315 10.44 1.32 14.88
CA GLY A 315 11.55 0.59 14.27
C GLY A 315 12.92 1.06 14.77
N GLU A 316 13.14 2.36 14.89
CA GLU A 316 14.40 2.90 15.42
C GLU A 316 14.63 2.51 16.89
N ILE A 317 13.58 2.51 17.73
CA ILE A 317 13.67 2.03 19.12
C ILE A 317 13.97 0.53 19.15
N TYR A 318 13.28 -0.25 18.34
CA TYR A 318 13.44 -1.70 18.30
C TYR A 318 14.87 -2.13 17.94
N GLN A 319 15.50 -1.43 16.99
CA GLN A 319 16.84 -1.75 16.49
C GLN A 319 17.98 -1.11 17.28
N TYR A 320 17.78 0.12 17.78
CA TYR A 320 18.90 0.96 18.23
C TYR A 320 18.78 1.44 19.69
N ALA A 321 17.66 1.22 20.38
CA ALA A 321 17.50 1.63 21.77
C ALA A 321 17.81 0.51 22.77
N HIS A 322 18.69 0.82 23.71
CA HIS A 322 18.94 0.04 24.91
C HIS A 322 18.17 0.67 26.07
N LEU A 323 17.27 -0.11 26.69
CA LEU A 323 16.55 0.35 27.88
C LEU A 323 17.50 0.38 29.08
N VAL A 324 17.65 1.55 29.71
CA VAL A 324 18.42 1.70 30.95
C VAL A 324 17.48 1.72 32.15
N LYS A 325 16.39 2.49 32.09
CA LYS A 325 15.40 2.60 33.16
C LYS A 325 14.05 3.11 32.65
N ILE A 326 12.96 2.60 33.21
CA ILE A 326 11.61 3.15 33.01
C ILE A 326 11.00 3.43 34.39
N GLU A 327 10.55 4.65 34.62
CA GLU A 327 9.84 5.06 35.83
C GLU A 327 8.57 5.78 35.43
N GLN A 328 7.44 5.07 35.49
CA GLN A 328 6.14 5.68 35.24
C GLN A 328 5.61 6.19 36.58
N ASN A 329 5.52 7.51 36.73
CA ASN A 329 4.89 8.11 37.90
C ASN A 329 3.48 8.55 37.51
N THR A 330 2.49 8.13 38.28
CA THR A 330 1.06 8.43 38.04
C THR A 330 0.42 9.16 39.23
N GLU A 331 1.15 9.34 40.33
CA GLU A 331 0.67 9.96 41.57
C GLU A 331 1.40 11.28 41.86
N GLY A 332 0.64 12.34 42.19
CA GLY A 332 1.14 13.68 42.55
C GLY A 332 0.48 14.82 41.75
N GLU A 333 0.64 16.08 42.18
CA GLU A 333 0.06 17.26 41.53
C GLU A 333 0.63 17.54 40.11
N ASN A 334 1.73 16.87 39.72
CA ASN A 334 2.31 16.97 38.38
C ASN A 334 3.18 15.73 38.03
N PRO A 335 2.58 14.59 37.67
CA PRO A 335 3.32 13.34 37.45
C PRO A 335 4.17 13.42 36.17
N VAL A 336 5.48 13.20 36.31
CA VAL A 336 6.42 13.11 35.18
C VAL A 336 6.96 11.69 35.11
N SER A 337 6.75 11.03 33.97
CA SER A 337 7.30 9.72 33.69
C SER A 337 8.70 9.84 33.06
N HIS A 338 9.64 9.02 33.50
CA HIS A 338 11.03 9.06 33.07
C HIS A 338 11.40 7.83 32.26
N LEU A 339 12.03 8.05 31.10
CA LEU A 339 12.53 7.00 30.24
C LEU A 339 14.02 7.25 29.95
N GLU A 340 14.89 6.41 30.50
CA GLU A 340 16.34 6.47 30.28
C GLU A 340 16.73 5.45 29.19
N LEU A 341 17.28 5.94 28.09
CA LEU A 341 17.68 5.14 26.92
C LEU A 341 19.14 5.40 26.57
N ARG A 342 19.84 4.36 26.12
CA ARG A 342 21.08 4.51 25.36
C ARG A 342 20.80 4.20 23.89
N LEU A 343 21.05 5.16 23.02
CA LEU A 343 20.93 4.97 21.57
C LEU A 343 22.27 4.57 20.96
N LYS A 344 22.26 3.69 19.95
CA LYS A 344 23.44 3.43 19.11
C LYS A 344 23.72 4.63 18.18
N GLN A 345 24.93 4.73 17.62
CA GLN A 345 25.35 5.88 16.80
C GLN A 345 24.52 6.02 15.51
N GLU A 346 23.89 4.93 15.06
CA GLU A 346 23.04 4.86 13.88
C GLU A 346 21.60 5.38 14.11
N ALA A 347 21.23 5.70 15.35
CA ALA A 347 19.91 6.25 15.67
C ALA A 347 19.82 7.73 15.28
N SER A 348 18.64 8.16 14.81
CA SER A 348 18.39 9.58 14.49
C SER A 348 18.62 10.50 15.69
N ASN A 349 19.34 11.62 15.45
CA ASN A 349 19.58 12.67 16.45
C ASN A 349 18.29 13.32 16.98
N LYS A 350 17.16 13.15 16.28
CA LYS A 350 15.84 13.68 16.67
C LYS A 350 14.97 12.64 17.39
N LEU A 351 15.40 11.38 17.49
CA LEU A 351 14.62 10.28 18.03
C LEU A 351 14.14 10.56 19.46
N ALA A 352 15.03 11.03 20.35
CA ALA A 352 14.66 11.34 21.73
C ALA A 352 13.62 12.47 21.85
N GLN A 353 13.70 13.50 20.99
CA GLN A 353 12.73 14.60 21.00
C GLN A 353 11.38 14.17 20.43
N ASN A 354 11.40 13.43 19.32
CA ASN A 354 10.19 12.94 18.66
C ASN A 354 9.45 11.93 19.54
N LEU A 355 10.18 10.99 20.16
CA LEU A 355 9.62 10.01 21.08
C LEU A 355 8.95 10.69 22.29
N GLY A 356 9.54 11.77 22.81
CA GLY A 356 8.98 12.49 23.96
C GLY A 356 7.69 13.20 23.61
N LYS A 357 7.66 13.84 22.44
CA LYS A 357 6.45 14.49 21.91
C LYS A 357 5.33 13.48 21.67
N VAL A 358 5.63 12.38 21.00
CA VAL A 358 4.67 11.33 20.66
C VAL A 358 4.15 10.62 21.90
N LEU A 359 5.01 10.30 22.88
CA LEU A 359 4.55 9.72 24.15
C LEU A 359 3.68 10.69 24.95
N ASN A 360 3.98 11.99 24.93
CA ASN A 360 3.12 13.00 25.56
C ASN A 360 1.73 13.07 24.91
N GLU A 361 1.68 13.05 23.58
CA GLU A 361 0.43 13.11 22.81
C GLU A 361 -0.41 11.84 22.99
N ILE A 362 0.22 10.66 23.02
CA ILE A 362 -0.49 9.38 23.13
C ILE A 362 -0.94 9.08 24.56
N THR A 363 -0.07 9.29 25.56
CA THR A 363 -0.35 8.91 26.95
C THR A 363 -1.06 10.02 27.75
N GLY A 364 -1.06 11.26 27.24
CA GLY A 364 -1.55 12.42 27.97
C GLY A 364 -0.72 12.78 29.21
N GLN A 365 0.43 12.13 29.41
CA GLN A 365 1.34 12.34 30.54
C GLN A 365 2.64 13.00 30.07
N ARG A 366 3.34 13.70 30.97
CA ARG A 366 4.63 14.29 30.64
C ARG A 366 5.74 13.25 30.75
N TRP A 367 6.37 12.95 29.62
CA TRP A 367 7.54 12.07 29.50
C TRP A 367 8.82 12.87 29.39
N LEU A 368 9.78 12.56 30.26
CA LEU A 368 11.15 13.04 30.20
C LEU A 368 12.06 11.93 29.70
N ILE A 369 12.60 12.09 28.49
CA ILE A 369 13.52 11.13 27.89
C ILE A 369 14.95 11.59 28.13
N THR A 370 15.75 10.72 28.76
CA THR A 370 17.16 10.99 29.05
C THR A 370 18.05 10.02 28.29
N LEU A 371 19.04 10.58 27.60
CA LEU A 371 20.06 9.82 26.90
C LEU A 371 21.24 9.55 27.84
N SER A 372 21.58 8.28 28.03
CA SER A 372 22.61 7.84 28.97
C SER A 372 23.70 7.04 28.29
N SER A 373 24.93 7.13 28.80
CA SER A 373 26.09 6.33 28.35
C SER A 373 26.22 5.00 29.10
N LYS A 374 25.34 4.72 30.08
CA LYS A 374 25.34 3.47 30.85
C LYS A 374 25.01 2.28 29.96
N SER A 375 25.58 1.12 30.30
CA SER A 375 25.22 -0.13 29.63
C SER A 375 23.79 -0.52 30.01
N GLY A 376 22.83 -0.23 29.13
CA GLY A 376 21.45 -0.70 29.26
C GLY A 376 21.30 -2.16 28.81
N ASN A 377 20.06 -2.66 28.89
CA ASN A 377 19.68 -3.98 28.37
C ASN A 377 19.99 -4.09 26.87
N PRO A 378 20.28 -5.30 26.34
CA PRO A 378 20.42 -5.50 24.89
C PRO A 378 19.17 -5.02 24.16
N THR A 379 19.34 -4.50 22.94
CA THR A 379 18.22 -4.04 22.10
C THR A 379 17.22 -5.17 21.85
N LEU A 380 15.95 -4.85 21.58
CA LEU A 380 14.93 -5.87 21.29
C LEU A 380 15.32 -6.74 20.07
N ALA A 381 15.98 -6.16 19.07
CA ALA A 381 16.57 -6.91 17.96
C ALA A 381 17.59 -7.98 18.42
N GLN A 382 18.50 -7.61 19.32
CA GLN A 382 19.51 -8.52 19.88
C GLN A 382 18.91 -9.60 20.80
N GLN A 383 17.85 -9.26 21.54
CA GLN A 383 17.12 -10.24 22.36
C GLN A 383 16.46 -11.29 21.47
N ARG A 384 15.77 -10.86 20.41
CA ARG A 384 15.12 -11.77 19.45
C ARG A 384 16.13 -12.63 18.69
N GLU A 385 17.27 -12.08 18.31
CA GLU A 385 18.34 -12.85 17.67
C GLU A 385 18.94 -13.90 18.62
N SER A 386 19.09 -13.56 19.91
CA SER A 386 19.50 -14.53 20.93
C SER A 386 18.47 -15.63 21.18
N GLU A 387 17.19 -15.32 21.13
CA GLU A 387 16.10 -16.30 21.26
C GLU A 387 16.07 -17.24 20.06
N ILE A 388 16.14 -16.70 18.85
CA ILE A 388 16.22 -17.50 17.61
C ILE A 388 17.45 -18.41 17.63
N ARG A 389 18.62 -17.91 18.08
CA ARG A 389 19.83 -18.72 18.18
C ARG A 389 19.68 -19.88 19.18
N LYS A 390 19.00 -19.66 20.31
CA LYS A 390 18.70 -20.72 21.29
C LYS A 390 17.71 -21.75 20.73
N GLU A 391 16.71 -21.30 19.98
CA GLU A 391 15.74 -22.19 19.32
C GLU A 391 16.42 -23.03 18.22
N ILE A 392 17.35 -22.45 17.45
CA ILE A 392 18.17 -23.17 16.48
C ILE A 392 19.09 -24.19 17.17
N GLU A 393 19.75 -23.81 18.27
CA GLU A 393 20.60 -24.73 19.02
C GLU A 393 19.80 -25.89 19.65
N ALA A 394 18.57 -25.61 20.10
CA ALA A 394 17.65 -26.64 20.59
C ALA A 394 17.16 -27.55 19.45
N ALA A 395 16.86 -27.00 18.28
CA ALA A 395 16.45 -27.77 17.11
C ALA A 395 17.57 -28.66 16.58
N LEU A 396 18.83 -28.20 16.56
CA LEU A 396 20.00 -29.01 16.18
C LEU A 396 20.25 -30.20 17.11
N LYS A 397 19.84 -30.10 18.39
CA LYS A 397 19.89 -31.20 19.36
C LYS A 397 18.75 -32.21 19.16
N HIS A 398 17.77 -31.92 18.32
CA HIS A 398 16.67 -32.84 18.03
C HIS A 398 17.16 -33.95 17.08
N PRO A 399 16.93 -35.25 17.41
CA PRO A 399 17.54 -36.38 16.68
C PRO A 399 17.27 -36.39 15.18
N VAL A 400 16.06 -35.99 14.76
CA VAL A 400 15.67 -35.93 13.33
C VAL A 400 16.41 -34.81 12.59
N VAL A 401 16.67 -33.67 13.24
CA VAL A 401 17.35 -32.53 12.61
C VAL A 401 18.85 -32.79 12.54
N ALA A 402 19.43 -33.41 13.57
CA ALA A 402 20.83 -33.85 13.57
C ALA A 402 21.11 -34.84 12.43
N GLU A 403 20.21 -35.81 12.19
CA GLU A 403 20.35 -36.80 11.11
C GLU A 403 20.24 -36.16 9.71
N ILE A 404 19.37 -35.14 9.55
CA ILE A 404 19.27 -34.36 8.31
C ILE A 404 20.54 -33.54 8.06
N MET A 405 21.10 -32.93 9.11
CA MET A 405 22.32 -32.12 9.00
C MET A 405 23.59 -32.98 8.77
N GLU A 406 23.63 -34.22 9.27
CA GLU A 406 24.68 -35.19 8.92
C GLU A 406 24.57 -35.68 7.48
N THR A 407 23.36 -35.82 6.96
CA THR A 407 23.11 -36.27 5.57
C THR A 407 23.35 -35.15 4.56
N PHE A 408 23.15 -33.88 4.96
CA PHE A 408 23.31 -32.69 4.11
C PHE A 408 24.18 -31.63 4.83
N PRO A 409 25.52 -31.69 4.67
CA PRO A 409 26.45 -30.79 5.37
C PRO A 409 26.30 -29.30 5.01
N ASP A 410 25.73 -29.02 3.84
CA ASP A 410 25.49 -27.66 3.32
C ASP A 410 24.08 -27.12 3.67
N ALA A 411 23.28 -27.86 4.44
CA ALA A 411 21.94 -27.42 4.83
C ALA A 411 21.99 -26.34 5.92
N GLU A 412 21.18 -25.29 5.77
CA GLU A 412 21.05 -24.23 6.76
C GLU A 412 19.60 -24.10 7.24
N ILE A 413 19.41 -23.94 8.55
CA ILE A 413 18.08 -23.67 9.13
C ILE A 413 17.81 -22.17 9.01
N ILE A 414 17.02 -21.78 8.02
CA ILE A 414 16.71 -20.38 7.72
C ILE A 414 15.64 -19.81 8.69
N ARG A 415 14.69 -20.65 9.14
CA ARG A 415 13.58 -20.22 10.02
C ARG A 415 12.97 -21.42 10.75
N ILE A 416 12.67 -21.23 12.04
CA ILE A 416 11.88 -22.18 12.84
C ILE A 416 10.51 -21.53 13.08
N GLU A 417 9.45 -22.18 12.62
CA GLU A 417 8.08 -21.76 12.89
C GLU A 417 7.49 -22.70 13.94
N LYS A 418 7.12 -22.14 15.10
CA LYS A 418 6.30 -22.88 16.06
C LYS A 418 4.90 -23.03 15.48
N SER A 419 4.47 -24.26 15.23
CA SER A 419 3.07 -24.56 14.93
C SER A 419 2.20 -24.17 16.12
N GLU A 420 1.06 -23.52 15.89
CA GLU A 420 0.13 -23.03 16.94
C GLU A 420 -0.53 -24.13 17.81
N ASN A 421 -0.08 -25.39 17.77
CA ASN A 421 -0.66 -26.51 18.51
C ASN A 421 0.07 -26.92 19.81
N GLU A 422 1.04 -26.16 20.30
CA GLU A 422 1.80 -26.50 21.52
C GLU A 422 1.73 -25.41 22.62
N GLN A 423 0.54 -24.91 22.93
CA GLN A 423 0.31 -24.09 24.13
C GLN A 423 -0.43 -24.82 25.27
N ASP A 424 -0.73 -26.12 25.15
CA ASP A 424 -1.51 -26.81 26.19
C ASP A 424 -0.95 -28.18 26.59
N ASN A 425 0.33 -28.21 26.99
CA ASN A 425 0.87 -29.34 27.75
C ASN A 425 1.77 -28.84 28.88
N THR A 426 1.11 -28.27 29.89
CA THR A 426 1.72 -28.16 31.23
C THR A 426 1.55 -29.54 31.91
N PRO A 427 2.61 -30.18 32.45
CA PRO A 427 2.46 -31.46 33.13
C PRO A 427 1.58 -31.30 34.38
N PRO A 428 0.73 -32.28 34.74
CA PRO A 428 0.01 -32.24 36.00
C PRO A 428 1.03 -32.28 37.14
N GLY A 429 1.16 -31.16 37.85
CA GLY A 429 1.95 -31.06 39.06
C GLY A 429 1.41 -31.99 40.13
N HIS A 430 2.31 -32.76 40.73
CA HIS A 430 2.11 -33.52 41.96
C HIS A 430 1.39 -32.67 43.02
N GLU A 431 0.14 -33.01 43.35
CA GLU A 431 -0.48 -32.59 44.60
C GLU A 431 0.08 -33.44 45.75
N ASP A 432 0.93 -32.80 46.55
CA ASP A 432 1.33 -33.27 47.86
C ASP A 432 0.11 -33.37 48.78
N GLN A 433 -0.07 -34.57 49.33
CA GLN A 433 -0.94 -34.86 50.46
C GLN A 433 -0.54 -34.01 51.68
N LYS A 434 -1.41 -33.09 52.10
CA LYS A 434 -1.48 -32.63 53.49
C LYS A 434 -2.92 -32.47 53.98
N THR A 435 -3.37 -33.53 54.66
CA THR A 435 -4.03 -33.47 55.97
C THR A 435 -5.08 -32.39 56.21
N ARG A 436 -6.36 -32.75 56.05
CA ARG A 436 -7.46 -32.34 56.95
C ARG A 436 -8.47 -33.48 57.15
N LYS A 437 -8.35 -34.16 58.30
CA LYS A 437 -9.41 -34.80 59.12
C LYS A 437 -9.06 -34.41 60.55
N ASN A 438 -9.95 -34.12 61.49
CA ASN A 438 -11.41 -34.12 61.54
C ASN A 438 -11.75 -33.25 62.76
N THR A 439 -12.86 -32.52 62.71
CA THR A 439 -13.74 -32.41 63.88
C THR A 439 -14.69 -33.60 63.79
N GLY A 440 -14.80 -34.37 64.87
CA GLY A 440 -15.64 -35.57 64.98
C GLY A 440 -14.82 -36.84 65.10
#